data_AF-A0A932Z723-F1
#
_entry.id   AF-A0A932Z723-F1
#
_cell.length_a   1.000
_cell.length_b   1.000
_cell.length_c   1.000
_cell.angle_alpha   90.00
_cell.angle_beta   90.00
_cell.angle_gamma   90.00
#
_symmetry.space_group_name_H-M   'P 1'
#
loop_
_entity.id
_entity.type
_entity.pdbx_description
1 polymer ?
#
loop_
_entity_poly.entity_id
_entity_poly.type
_entity_poly.pdbx_seq_one_letter_code
_entity_poly.pdbx_strand_id
1 'polypeptide(L)'
;MSEQERREEEEQVRVTRTHRIYRPLARVVRLEKRTPGFPRSIGVTGVILGFAGLIAVGTALLSLPAARVVSTEWSLLDTLFTAVSAVCLTGLVTVDTGTYWTPFGQAVILGLVQAGGLGVMTVSILLLIV
;
A
#
# COMPACT_ATOMS: atom_id res chain seq x y z
N MET A 1 -30.03 63.47 17.89
CA MET A 1 -29.11 62.34 17.65
C MET A 1 -29.93 61.10 17.89
N SER A 2 -30.45 60.54 16.81
CA SER A 2 -31.61 59.65 16.80
C SER A 2 -31.21 58.23 17.21
N GLU A 3 -32.09 57.51 17.90
CA GLU A 3 -31.84 56.11 18.30
C GLU A 3 -31.57 55.17 17.12
N GLN A 4 -31.92 55.58 15.89
CA GLN A 4 -31.60 54.85 14.66
C GLN A 4 -30.11 54.92 14.30
N GLU A 5 -29.45 56.06 14.49
CA GLU A 5 -28.02 56.22 14.18
C GLU A 5 -27.13 55.35 15.09
N ARG A 6 -27.53 55.19 16.37
CA ARG A 6 -26.80 54.31 17.31
C ARG A 6 -26.91 52.82 16.95
N ARG A 7 -28.05 52.39 16.39
CA ARG A 7 -28.25 50.99 15.97
C ARG A 7 -27.45 50.66 14.71
N GLU A 8 -27.31 51.61 13.79
CA GLU A 8 -26.51 51.46 12.57
C GLU A 8 -25.00 51.44 12.87
N GLU A 9 -24.51 52.25 13.83
CA GLU A 9 -23.12 52.19 14.29
C GLU A 9 -22.81 50.86 15.01
N GLU A 10 -23.70 50.35 15.85
CA GLU A 10 -23.52 49.06 16.52
C GLU A 10 -23.51 47.88 15.53
N GLU A 11 -24.31 47.96 14.48
CA GLU A 11 -24.34 46.96 13.41
C GLU A 11 -23.09 47.05 12.52
N GLN A 12 -22.61 48.25 12.19
CA GLN A 12 -21.32 48.43 11.49
C GLN A 12 -20.11 47.95 12.30
N VAL A 13 -20.09 48.19 13.61
CA VAL A 13 -19.03 47.70 14.49
C VAL A 13 -19.06 46.17 14.58
N ARG A 14 -20.27 45.56 14.60
CA ARG A 14 -20.45 44.10 14.59
C ARG A 14 -20.00 43.47 13.26
N VAL A 15 -20.34 44.07 12.12
CA VAL A 15 -19.92 43.60 10.79
C VAL A 15 -18.39 43.73 10.61
N THR A 16 -17.80 44.82 11.08
CA THR A 16 -16.34 45.04 11.04
C THR A 16 -15.58 44.08 11.95
N ARG A 17 -16.18 43.68 13.10
CA ARG A 17 -15.59 42.69 14.01
C ARG A 17 -15.49 41.30 13.40
N THR A 18 -16.53 40.89 12.67
CA THR A 18 -16.61 39.55 12.06
C THR A 18 -15.51 39.33 11.02
N HIS A 19 -15.17 40.34 10.22
CA HIS A 19 -14.18 40.23 9.15
C HIS A 19 -12.73 40.02 9.66
N ARG A 20 -12.44 40.38 10.92
CA ARG A 20 -11.10 40.22 11.53
C ARG A 20 -10.83 38.78 11.97
N ILE A 21 -11.87 37.97 12.21
CA ILE A 21 -11.80 36.60 12.72
C ILE A 21 -11.52 35.57 11.61
N TYR A 22 -11.91 35.85 10.36
CA TYR A 22 -11.66 34.93 9.22
C TYR A 22 -10.27 35.10 8.58
N ARG A 23 -9.55 36.20 8.86
CA ARG A 23 -8.20 36.46 8.34
C ARG A 23 -7.11 35.42 8.69
N PRO A 24 -7.07 34.81 9.87
CA PRO A 24 -6.07 33.77 10.16
C PRO A 24 -6.32 32.48 9.37
N LEU A 25 -7.57 32.17 9.02
CA LEU A 25 -7.93 30.93 8.31
C LEU A 25 -7.41 30.91 6.86
N ALA A 26 -7.47 32.04 6.14
CA ALA A 26 -6.95 32.12 4.77
C ALA A 26 -5.43 31.90 4.67
N ARG A 27 -4.70 32.10 5.78
CA ARG A 27 -3.27 31.82 5.87
C ARG A 27 -3.00 30.32 6.06
N VAL A 28 -3.83 29.62 6.83
CA VAL A 28 -3.71 28.17 7.04
C VAL A 28 -4.07 27.39 5.77
N VAL A 29 -5.12 27.80 5.05
CA VAL A 29 -5.53 27.15 3.78
C VAL A 29 -4.44 27.26 2.69
N ARG A 30 -3.56 28.26 2.77
CA ARG A 30 -2.51 28.48 1.75
C ARG A 30 -1.28 27.57 1.93
N LEU A 31 -1.13 26.92 3.10
CA LEU A 31 0.02 26.06 3.38
C LEU A 31 -0.20 24.59 2.99
N GLU A 32 -1.44 24.19 2.69
CA GLU A 32 -1.79 22.85 2.21
C GLU A 32 -1.25 22.54 0.79
N LYS A 33 -0.99 23.57 -0.04
CA LYS A 33 -0.58 23.38 -1.45
C LYS A 33 0.89 23.04 -1.66
N ARG A 34 1.61 22.62 -0.62
CA ARG A 34 2.90 21.94 -0.75
C ARG A 34 2.67 20.44 -0.69
N THR A 35 2.00 19.90 -1.70
CA THR A 35 2.14 18.48 -2.01
C THR A 35 3.61 18.29 -2.41
N PRO A 36 4.43 17.58 -1.61
CA PRO A 36 5.76 17.22 -2.07
C PRO A 36 5.56 16.40 -3.35
N GLY A 37 6.15 16.85 -4.46
CA GLY A 37 6.09 16.14 -5.72
C GLY A 37 6.61 14.73 -5.51
N PHE A 38 5.69 13.77 -5.46
CA PHE A 38 6.03 12.37 -5.34
C PHE A 38 6.87 12.00 -6.58
N PRO A 39 8.04 11.37 -6.42
CA PRO A 39 8.88 11.01 -7.55
C PRO A 39 8.06 10.12 -8.50
N ARG A 40 7.94 10.56 -9.76
CA ARG A 40 7.19 9.86 -10.83
C ARG A 40 7.71 8.45 -11.16
N SER A 41 8.77 7.98 -10.50
CA SER A 41 9.44 6.72 -10.77
C SER A 41 8.77 5.50 -10.12
N ILE A 42 7.89 5.67 -9.13
CA ILE A 42 7.10 4.57 -8.55
C ILE A 42 5.68 4.65 -9.14
N GLY A 43 5.59 4.41 -10.44
CA GLY A 43 4.30 4.17 -11.10
C GLY A 43 3.81 2.74 -10.86
N VAL A 44 2.57 2.45 -11.26
CA VAL A 44 1.95 1.11 -11.20
C VAL A 44 2.84 0.04 -11.86
N THR A 45 3.57 0.41 -12.92
CA THR A 45 4.55 -0.48 -13.58
C THR A 45 5.65 -0.98 -12.66
N GLY A 46 6.15 -0.13 -11.74
CA GLY A 46 7.18 -0.53 -10.78
C GLY A 46 6.66 -1.58 -9.79
N VAL A 47 5.39 -1.47 -9.38
CA VAL A 47 4.73 -2.45 -8.53
C VAL A 47 4.56 -3.77 -9.28
N ILE A 48 4.08 -3.73 -10.53
CA ILE A 48 3.90 -4.93 -11.37
C ILE A 48 5.24 -5.66 -11.57
N LEU A 49 6.29 -4.92 -11.94
CA LEU A 49 7.62 -5.49 -12.14
C LEU A 49 8.22 -6.04 -10.84
N GLY A 50 7.98 -5.38 -9.70
CA GLY A 50 8.41 -5.84 -8.39
C GLY A 50 7.75 -7.15 -7.99
N PHE A 51 6.42 -7.25 -8.13
CA PHE A 51 5.68 -8.48 -7.87
C PHE A 51 6.09 -9.61 -8.82
N ALA A 52 6.20 -9.33 -10.12
CA ALA A 52 6.65 -10.30 -11.11
C ALA A 52 8.07 -10.82 -10.82
N GLY A 53 8.99 -9.93 -10.44
CA GLY A 53 10.34 -10.30 -10.04
C GLY A 53 10.36 -11.15 -8.77
N LEU A 54 9.57 -10.79 -7.76
CA LEU A 54 9.46 -11.57 -6.51
C LEU A 54 8.92 -12.98 -6.76
N ILE A 55 7.88 -13.10 -7.61
CA ILE A 55 7.32 -14.40 -8.02
C ILE A 55 8.37 -15.21 -8.78
N ALA A 56 9.11 -14.60 -9.71
CA ALA A 56 10.15 -15.27 -10.48
C ALA A 56 11.26 -15.80 -9.57
N VAL A 57 11.74 -15.00 -8.62
CA VAL A 57 12.75 -15.40 -7.63
C VAL A 57 12.21 -16.52 -6.73
N GLY A 58 10.98 -16.39 -6.22
CA GLY A 58 10.35 -17.43 -5.41
C GLY A 58 10.21 -18.75 -6.15
N THR A 59 9.74 -18.70 -7.40
CA THR A 59 9.61 -19.89 -8.26
C THR A 59 10.98 -20.52 -8.53
N ALA A 60 12.01 -19.71 -8.80
CA ALA A 60 13.36 -20.22 -8.97
C ALA A 60 13.88 -20.91 -7.71
N LEU A 61 13.69 -20.31 -6.52
CA LEU A 61 14.10 -20.93 -5.25
C LEU A 61 13.34 -22.23 -4.95
N LEU A 62 12.03 -22.28 -5.19
CA LEU A 62 11.23 -23.51 -4.97
C LEU A 62 11.51 -24.58 -6.04
N SER A 63 12.01 -24.20 -7.23
CA SER A 63 12.37 -25.16 -8.27
C SER A 63 13.64 -25.95 -7.95
N LEU A 64 14.43 -25.52 -6.96
CA LEU A 64 15.63 -26.25 -6.53
C LEU A 64 15.25 -27.64 -5.97
N PRO A 65 16.06 -28.68 -6.25
CA PRO A 65 15.83 -30.01 -5.70
C PRO A 65 15.92 -30.05 -4.16
N ALA A 66 16.57 -29.06 -3.53
CA ALA A 66 16.62 -28.92 -2.08
C ALA A 66 15.30 -28.47 -1.44
N ALA A 67 14.39 -27.86 -2.21
CA ALA A 67 13.12 -27.33 -1.70
C ALA A 67 12.01 -28.40 -1.64
N ARG A 68 12.16 -29.50 -2.38
CA ARG A 68 11.14 -30.56 -2.51
C ARG A 68 11.64 -31.90 -1.98
N VAL A 69 10.73 -32.73 -1.50
CA VAL A 69 11.08 -34.10 -1.09
C VAL A 69 11.37 -34.95 -2.34
N VAL A 70 12.49 -35.68 -2.32
CA VAL A 70 13.05 -36.39 -3.49
C VAL A 70 12.08 -37.40 -4.13
N SER A 71 11.09 -37.89 -3.38
CA SER A 71 10.14 -38.92 -3.83
C SER A 71 8.87 -38.40 -4.53
N THR A 72 8.74 -37.09 -4.76
CA THR A 72 7.52 -36.51 -5.36
C THR A 72 7.71 -36.08 -6.81
N GLU A 73 6.68 -36.30 -7.64
CA GLU A 73 6.68 -35.79 -9.02
C GLU A 73 6.73 -34.27 -9.02
N TRP A 74 7.57 -33.73 -9.89
CA TRP A 74 7.80 -32.30 -9.98
C TRP A 74 7.04 -31.69 -11.16
N SER A 75 6.25 -30.66 -10.85
CA SER A 75 5.51 -29.86 -11.81
C SER A 75 5.91 -28.39 -11.68
N LEU A 76 6.29 -27.78 -12.81
CA LEU A 76 6.57 -26.35 -12.87
C LEU A 76 5.34 -25.51 -12.53
N LEU A 77 4.15 -25.97 -12.95
CA LEU A 77 2.90 -25.28 -12.69
C LEU A 77 2.56 -25.24 -11.20
N ASP A 78 2.77 -26.34 -10.48
CA ASP A 78 2.53 -26.37 -9.03
C ASP A 78 3.50 -25.48 -8.27
N THR A 79 4.75 -25.42 -8.74
CA THR A 79 5.79 -24.57 -8.14
C THR A 79 5.47 -23.08 -8.36
N LEU A 80 5.12 -22.71 -9.59
CA LEU A 80 4.73 -21.35 -9.95
C LEU A 80 3.45 -20.92 -9.24
N PHE A 81 2.43 -21.79 -9.21
CA PHE A 81 1.17 -21.52 -8.54
C PHE A 81 1.38 -21.29 -7.05
N THR A 82 2.17 -22.14 -6.39
CA THR A 82 2.52 -21.99 -4.98
C THR A 82 3.22 -20.65 -4.72
N ALA A 83 4.18 -20.26 -5.57
CA ALA A 83 4.88 -18.99 -5.45
C ALA A 83 3.94 -17.77 -5.62
N VAL A 84 3.07 -17.79 -6.64
CA VAL A 84 2.09 -16.72 -6.88
C VAL A 84 1.10 -16.61 -5.72
N SER A 85 0.56 -17.75 -5.27
CA SER A 85 -0.40 -17.82 -4.17
C SER A 85 0.16 -17.29 -2.85
N ALA A 86 1.42 -17.65 -2.54
CA ALA A 86 2.13 -17.16 -1.37
C ALA A 86 2.38 -15.65 -1.42
N VAL A 87 2.86 -15.11 -2.55
CA VAL A 87 3.11 -13.67 -2.72
C VAL A 87 1.81 -12.85 -2.69
N CYS A 88 0.74 -13.36 -3.30
CA CYS A 88 -0.56 -12.68 -3.31
C CYS A 88 -1.38 -12.90 -2.04
N LEU A 89 -0.88 -13.69 -1.08
CA LEU A 89 -1.56 -14.01 0.19
C LEU A 89 -2.95 -14.66 0.03
N THR A 90 -3.18 -15.39 -1.06
CA THR A 90 -4.48 -16.03 -1.30
C THR A 90 -4.66 -17.32 -0.49
N GLY A 91 -3.57 -18.00 -0.14
CA GLY A 91 -3.59 -19.22 0.68
C GLY A 91 -4.05 -20.46 -0.09
N LEU A 92 -4.02 -20.44 -1.43
CA LEU A 92 -4.33 -21.60 -2.25
C LEU A 92 -3.10 -22.52 -2.38
N VAL A 93 -3.31 -23.82 -2.23
CA VAL A 93 -2.25 -24.83 -2.35
C VAL A 93 -2.71 -25.94 -3.30
N THR A 94 -1.87 -26.36 -4.25
CA THR A 94 -2.15 -27.49 -5.15
C THR A 94 -1.57 -28.81 -4.63
N VAL A 95 -0.54 -28.72 -3.80
CA VAL A 95 0.13 -29.84 -3.14
C VAL A 95 0.18 -29.62 -1.64
N ASP A 96 0.17 -30.69 -0.85
CA ASP A 96 0.23 -30.58 0.60
C ASP A 96 1.55 -29.95 1.05
N THR A 97 1.46 -28.79 1.69
CA THR A 97 2.64 -27.98 2.01
C THR A 97 3.49 -28.60 3.13
N GLY A 98 2.87 -29.41 4.00
CA GLY A 98 3.52 -30.08 5.12
C GLY A 98 4.41 -31.25 4.70
N THR A 99 4.01 -32.00 3.67
CA THR A 99 4.72 -33.21 3.22
C THR A 99 5.50 -33.04 1.92
N TYR A 100 5.09 -32.13 1.04
CA TYR A 100 5.73 -31.94 -0.28
C TYR A 100 7.02 -31.12 -0.21
N TRP A 101 7.02 -30.06 0.61
CA TRP A 101 8.16 -29.15 0.73
C TRP A 101 9.07 -29.54 1.89
N THR A 102 10.38 -29.42 1.68
CA THR A 102 11.36 -29.55 2.75
C THR A 102 11.28 -28.34 3.69
N PRO A 103 11.92 -28.39 4.88
CA PRO A 103 12.01 -27.21 5.75
C PRO A 103 12.59 -25.98 5.05
N PHE A 104 13.50 -26.18 4.07
CA PHE A 104 13.99 -25.09 3.23
C PHE A 104 12.88 -24.51 2.35
N GLY A 105 12.13 -25.34 1.63
CA GLY A 105 11.00 -24.88 0.81
C GLY A 105 9.92 -24.15 1.62
N GLN A 106 9.59 -24.67 2.81
CA GLN A 106 8.66 -24.02 3.74
C GLN A 106 9.16 -22.64 4.19
N ALA A 107 10.45 -22.51 4.49
CA ALA A 107 11.04 -21.21 4.84
C ALA A 107 10.95 -20.20 3.69
N VAL A 108 11.14 -20.65 2.44
CA VAL A 108 10.98 -19.77 1.26
C VAL A 108 9.51 -19.34 1.10
N ILE A 109 8.56 -20.26 1.26
CA ILE A 109 7.12 -19.95 1.19
C ILE A 109 6.74 -18.91 2.26
N LEU A 110 7.20 -19.08 3.51
CA LEU A 110 6.98 -18.11 4.58
C LEU A 110 7.62 -16.75 4.26
N GLY A 111 8.81 -16.74 3.67
CA GLY A 111 9.46 -15.52 3.20
C GLY A 111 8.66 -14.80 2.10
N LEU A 112 8.10 -15.55 1.15
CA LEU A 112 7.24 -15.03 0.08
C LEU A 112 5.95 -14.44 0.63
N VAL A 113 5.31 -15.10 1.60
CA VAL A 113 4.13 -14.60 2.33
C VAL A 113 4.45 -13.28 3.02
N GLN A 114 5.57 -13.21 3.74
CA GLN A 114 5.95 -12.00 4.46
C GLN A 114 6.26 -10.84 3.50
N ALA A 115 7.00 -11.10 2.43
CA ALA A 115 7.35 -10.10 1.42
C ALA A 115 6.11 -9.62 0.65
N GLY A 116 5.23 -10.54 0.26
CA GLY A 116 3.95 -10.26 -0.40
C GLY A 116 3.03 -9.38 0.46
N GLY A 117 2.92 -9.69 1.76
CA GLY A 117 2.13 -8.90 2.70
C GLY A 117 2.61 -7.47 2.86
N LEU A 118 3.93 -7.25 2.97
CA LEU A 118 4.48 -5.89 3.03
C LEU A 118 4.21 -5.10 1.74
N GLY A 119 4.27 -5.77 0.58
CA GLY A 119 3.96 -5.17 -0.72
C GLY A 119 2.51 -4.70 -0.84
N VAL A 120 1.55 -5.59 -0.54
CA VAL A 120 0.11 -5.27 -0.62
C VAL A 120 -0.28 -4.17 0.36
N MET A 121 0.25 -4.18 1.59
CA MET A 121 -0.06 -3.14 2.58
C MET A 121 0.42 -1.76 2.14
N THR A 122 1.61 -1.67 1.55
CA THR A 122 2.17 -0.40 1.07
C THR A 122 1.33 0.18 -0.07
N VAL A 123 0.94 -0.65 -1.05
CA VAL A 123 0.08 -0.22 -2.17
C VAL A 123 -1.30 0.18 -1.68
N SER A 124 -1.89 -0.57 -0.75
CA SER A 124 -3.19 -0.27 -0.15
C SER A 124 -3.19 1.09 0.55
N ILE A 125 -2.15 1.39 1.34
CA ILE A 125 -2.03 2.68 2.03
C ILE A 125 -1.84 3.82 1.04
N LEU A 126 -1.00 3.65 0.01
CA LEU A 126 -0.81 4.67 -1.02
C LEU A 126 -2.11 4.96 -1.78
N LEU A 127 -2.90 3.93 -2.11
CA LEU A 127 -4.22 4.12 -2.73
C LEU A 127 -5.23 4.79 -1.82
N LEU A 128 -5.17 4.54 -0.50
CA LEU A 128 -6.08 5.18 0.46
C LEU A 128 -5.77 6.67 0.62
N ILE A 129 -4.49 7.04 0.62
CA ILE A 129 -4.02 8.42 0.84
C ILE A 129 -4.21 9.30 -0.41
N VAL A 130 -4.23 8.73 -1.61
CA VAL A 130 -4.38 9.46 -2.88
C VAL A 130 -5.84 9.74 -3.23
#